data_AF-A0A4P7IHN7-F1
#
_entry.id   AF-A0A4P7IHN7-F1
#
_cell.length_a   1.000
_cell.length_b   1.000
_cell.length_c   1.000
_cell.angle_alpha   90.00
_cell.angle_beta   90.00
_cell.angle_gamma   90.00
#
_symmetry.space_group_name_H-M   'P 1'
#
loop_
_entity.id
_entity.type
_entity.pdbx_description
1 polymer ?
#
loop_
_entity_poly.entity_id
_entity_poly.type
_entity_poly.pdbx_seq_one_letter_code
_entity_poly.pdbx_strand_id
1 'polypeptide(L)'
;MTEDQVGAIVVGVLAAVLGPLVWWVTDRAAAGSLAKNHFVGLRTGRTLASEDAWRTGHRAALPWARRTALGTVGLGVVAVVIALAGPWRAAVAVGLVALGVVLVGSLVATLAAHRAAG
;
A
#
# COMPACT_ATOMS: atom_id res chain seq x y z
N MET A 1 -17.61 4.67 23.50
CA MET A 1 -16.65 5.00 22.43
C MET A 1 -17.05 6.36 21.87
N THR A 2 -16.16 7.34 21.93
CA THR A 2 -16.43 8.71 21.43
C THR A 2 -16.28 8.78 19.90
N GLU A 3 -16.81 9.83 19.27
CA GLU A 3 -16.63 10.08 17.83
C GLU A 3 -15.15 10.15 17.44
N ASP A 4 -14.32 10.81 18.27
CA ASP A 4 -12.87 10.89 18.06
C ASP A 4 -12.19 9.51 18.08
N GLN A 5 -12.62 8.62 18.97
CA GLN A 5 -12.12 7.25 19.04
C GLN A 5 -12.53 6.45 17.79
N VAL A 6 -13.77 6.62 17.32
CA VAL A 6 -14.23 6.00 16.07
C VAL A 6 -13.38 6.48 14.90
N GLY A 7 -13.14 7.78 14.78
CA GLY A 7 -12.29 8.36 13.75
C GLY A 7 -10.88 7.78 13.77
N ALA A 8 -10.28 7.67 14.96
CA ALA A 8 -8.95 7.07 15.13
C ALA A 8 -8.90 5.60 14.71
N ILE A 9 -9.93 4.80 15.06
CA ILE A 9 -10.05 3.40 14.63
C ILE A 9 -10.16 3.32 13.11
N VAL A 10 -10.99 4.16 12.48
CA VAL A 10 -11.17 4.19 11.02
C VAL A 10 -9.84 4.48 10.33
N VAL A 11 -9.07 5.45 10.81
CA VAL A 11 -7.74 5.76 10.24
C VAL A 11 -6.80 4.56 10.37
N GLY A 12 -6.75 3.92 11.55
CA GLY A 12 -5.92 2.73 11.77
C GLY A 12 -6.30 1.56 10.87
N VAL A 13 -7.60 1.29 10.71
CA VAL A 13 -8.11 0.23 9.81
C VAL A 13 -7.78 0.54 8.36
N LEU A 14 -8.02 1.76 7.89
CA LEU A 14 -7.69 2.17 6.52
C LEU A 14 -6.19 1.98 6.25
N ALA A 15 -5.33 2.41 7.16
CA ALA A 15 -3.90 2.23 7.03
C ALA A 15 -3.48 0.75 7.00
N ALA A 16 -4.12 -0.10 7.81
CA ALA A 16 -3.86 -1.54 7.82
C ALA A 16 -4.29 -2.23 6.51
N VAL A 17 -5.32 -1.74 5.83
CA VAL A 17 -5.88 -2.36 4.61
C VAL A 17 -5.18 -1.89 3.33
N LEU A 18 -4.79 -0.62 3.24
CA LEU A 18 -4.27 -0.03 2.00
C LEU A 18 -2.96 -0.68 1.52
N GLY A 19 -2.01 -0.96 2.42
CA GLY A 19 -0.76 -1.62 2.03
C GLY A 19 -0.97 -3.04 1.45
N PRO A 20 -1.74 -3.92 2.13
CA PRO A 20 -2.15 -5.21 1.56
C PRO A 20 -2.85 -5.10 0.21
N LEU A 21 -3.70 -4.09 0.00
CA LEU A 21 -4.34 -3.86 -1.29
C LEU A 21 -3.31 -3.54 -2.39
N VAL A 22 -2.33 -2.68 -2.11
CA VAL A 22 -1.22 -2.37 -3.03
C VAL A 22 -0.42 -3.63 -3.35
N TRP A 23 -0.08 -4.43 -2.33
CA TRP A 23 0.61 -5.70 -2.52
C TRP A 23 -0.19 -6.67 -3.39
N TRP A 24 -1.48 -6.85 -3.09
CA TRP A 24 -2.37 -7.75 -3.83
C TRP A 24 -2.50 -7.35 -5.31
N VAL A 25 -2.75 -6.07 -5.60
CA VAL A 25 -2.79 -5.59 -6.99
C VAL A 25 -1.46 -5.83 -7.70
N THR A 26 -0.35 -5.57 -7.02
CA THR A 26 1.00 -5.77 -7.58
C THR A 26 1.27 -7.24 -7.87
N ASP A 27 0.88 -8.13 -6.96
CA ASP A 27 0.98 -9.58 -7.11
C ASP A 27 0.16 -10.10 -8.29
N ARG A 28 -1.10 -9.65 -8.43
CA ARG A 28 -1.96 -10.05 -9.54
C ARG A 28 -1.43 -9.62 -10.90
N ALA A 29 -0.83 -8.43 -10.98
CA ALA A 29 -0.16 -7.96 -12.19
C ALA A 29 1.14 -8.74 -12.47
N ALA A 30 1.94 -9.02 -11.45
CA ALA A 30 3.17 -9.80 -11.56
C ALA A 30 2.89 -11.25 -12.03
N ALA A 31 1.80 -11.85 -11.55
CA ALA A 31 1.34 -13.19 -11.93
C ALA A 31 0.64 -13.23 -13.30
N GLY A 32 0.41 -12.08 -13.95
CA GLY A 32 -0.28 -11.98 -15.24
C GLY A 32 -1.80 -12.16 -15.18
N SER A 33 -2.38 -12.32 -13.99
CA SER A 33 -3.84 -12.40 -13.78
C SER A 33 -4.55 -11.05 -13.89
N LEU A 34 -3.81 -9.94 -13.71
CA LEU A 34 -4.27 -8.58 -13.96
C LEU A 34 -3.60 -8.07 -15.24
N ALA A 35 -4.38 -8.03 -16.33
CA ALA A 35 -3.93 -7.50 -17.61
C ALA A 35 -3.57 -6.01 -17.50
N LYS A 36 -2.67 -5.56 -18.38
CA LYS A 36 -2.33 -4.15 -18.50
C LYS A 36 -3.59 -3.32 -18.70
N ASN A 37 -3.73 -2.26 -17.90
CA ASN A 37 -4.89 -1.38 -17.98
C ASN A 37 -4.55 0.03 -17.44
N HIS A 38 -5.44 0.98 -17.69
CA HIS A 38 -5.24 2.37 -17.30
C HIS A 38 -5.87 2.75 -15.95
N PHE A 39 -6.43 1.80 -15.19
CA PHE A 39 -7.18 2.08 -13.95
C PHE A 39 -6.47 1.56 -12.69
N VAL A 40 -6.01 0.31 -12.69
CA VAL A 40 -5.51 -0.43 -11.53
C VAL A 40 -4.08 -0.92 -11.78
N GLY A 41 -3.19 -0.64 -10.82
CA GLY A 41 -1.78 -1.06 -10.84
C GLY A 41 -0.78 0.09 -10.92
N LEU A 42 0.52 -0.25 -10.98
CA LEU A 42 1.64 0.69 -11.04
C LEU A 42 1.84 1.17 -12.47
N ARG A 43 1.16 2.26 -12.81
CA ARG A 43 1.07 2.80 -14.17
C ARG A 43 2.14 3.85 -14.41
N THR A 44 3.04 3.55 -15.33
CA THR A 44 4.04 4.46 -15.86
C THR A 44 4.10 4.26 -17.38
N GLY A 45 4.68 5.22 -18.12
CA GLY A 45 4.83 5.06 -19.57
C GLY A 45 5.53 3.74 -19.97
N ARG A 46 6.50 3.30 -19.16
CA ARG A 46 7.24 2.04 -19.39
C ARG A 46 6.42 0.80 -19.05
N THR A 47 5.79 0.77 -17.88
CA THR A 47 4.96 -0.39 -17.50
C THR A 47 3.74 -0.56 -18.40
N LEU A 48 3.29 0.50 -19.08
CA LEU A 48 2.19 0.46 -20.04
C LEU A 48 2.63 0.16 -21.49
N ALA A 49 3.93 0.07 -21.78
CA ALA A 49 4.44 -0.12 -23.14
C ALA A 49 4.02 -1.48 -23.73
N SER A 50 4.07 -2.55 -22.94
CA SER A 50 3.69 -3.91 -23.37
C SER A 50 3.22 -4.75 -22.19
N GLU A 51 2.58 -5.89 -22.45
CA GLU A 51 2.21 -6.86 -21.40
C GLU A 51 3.46 -7.41 -20.68
N ASP A 52 4.56 -7.59 -21.40
CA ASP A 52 5.81 -8.06 -20.80
C ASP A 52 6.46 -7.00 -19.91
N ALA A 53 6.42 -5.72 -20.31
CA ALA A 53 6.87 -4.61 -19.49
C ALA A 53 5.99 -4.43 -18.24
N TRP A 54 4.68 -4.64 -18.37
CA TRP A 54 3.73 -4.65 -17.27
C TRP A 54 4.09 -5.72 -16.23
N ARG A 55 4.22 -6.98 -16.65
CA ARG A 55 4.56 -8.10 -15.74
C ARG A 55 5.95 -7.92 -15.13
N THR A 56 6.94 -7.53 -15.93
CA THR A 56 8.33 -7.36 -15.46
C THR A 56 8.44 -6.24 -14.44
N GLY A 57 7.80 -5.10 -14.68
CA GLY A 57 7.74 -4.01 -13.71
C GLY A 57 7.08 -4.43 -12.41
N HIS A 58 5.92 -5.10 -12.46
CA HIS A 58 5.22 -5.53 -11.24
C HIS A 58 5.97 -6.62 -10.47
N ARG A 59 6.68 -7.54 -11.14
CA ARG A 59 7.58 -8.50 -10.47
C ARG A 59 8.69 -7.78 -9.69
N ALA A 60 9.29 -6.74 -10.25
CA ALA A 60 10.32 -5.95 -9.58
C ALA A 60 9.77 -5.11 -8.41
N ALA A 61 8.51 -4.66 -8.50
CA ALA A 61 7.84 -3.92 -7.43
C ALA A 61 7.37 -4.80 -6.27
N LEU A 62 7.16 -6.09 -6.50
CA LEU A 62 6.53 -7.00 -5.54
C LEU A 62 7.21 -7.04 -4.16
N PRO A 63 8.56 -7.10 -4.04
CA PRO A 63 9.22 -7.07 -2.72
C PRO A 63 8.94 -5.77 -1.95
N TRP A 64 8.88 -4.63 -2.65
CA TRP A 64 8.59 -3.33 -2.05
C TRP A 64 7.14 -3.22 -1.61
N ALA A 65 6.21 -3.68 -2.45
CA ALA A 65 4.79 -3.72 -2.11
C ALA A 65 4.53 -4.63 -0.89
N ARG A 66 5.18 -5.80 -0.81
CA ARG A 66 5.08 -6.71 0.35
C ARG A 66 5.64 -6.09 1.63
N ARG A 67 6.81 -5.45 1.59
CA ARG A 67 7.39 -4.74 2.75
C ARG A 67 6.48 -3.61 3.23
N THR A 68 5.92 -2.86 2.28
CA THR A 68 4.96 -1.78 2.56
C THR A 68 3.73 -2.35 3.27
N ALA A 69 3.13 -3.42 2.73
CA ALA A 69 1.99 -4.08 3.36
C ALA A 69 2.25 -4.53 4.80
N LEU A 70 3.40 -5.18 5.05
CA LEU A 70 3.77 -5.62 6.40
C LEU A 70 3.91 -4.44 7.37
N GLY A 71 4.60 -3.37 6.95
CA GLY A 71 4.77 -2.18 7.77
C GLY A 71 3.46 -1.48 8.11
N THR A 72 2.56 -1.37 7.13
CA THR A 72 1.30 -0.62 7.29
C THR A 72 0.26 -1.42 8.06
N VAL A 73 0.24 -2.76 7.92
CA VAL A 73 -0.55 -3.65 8.78
C VAL A 73 -0.08 -3.51 10.23
N GLY A 74 1.22 -3.60 10.48
CA GLY A 74 1.77 -3.47 11.84
C GLY A 74 1.40 -2.13 12.49
N LEU A 75 1.68 -1.02 11.81
CA LEU A 75 1.37 0.32 12.32
C LEU A 75 -0.15 0.56 12.43
N GLY A 76 -0.95 0.10 11.47
CA GLY A 76 -2.41 0.23 11.51
C GLY A 76 -3.04 -0.54 12.67
N VAL A 77 -2.58 -1.77 12.93
CA VAL A 77 -3.02 -2.56 14.10
C VAL A 77 -2.63 -1.86 15.40
N VAL A 78 -1.39 -1.33 15.51
CA VAL A 78 -0.97 -0.55 16.67
C VAL A 78 -1.85 0.68 16.86
N ALA A 79 -2.18 1.41 15.79
CA ALA A 79 -3.08 2.56 15.85
C ALA A 79 -4.47 2.16 16.38
N VAL A 80 -5.05 1.05 15.91
CA VAL A 80 -6.35 0.55 16.39
C VAL A 80 -6.27 0.16 17.88
N VAL A 81 -5.23 -0.55 18.31
CA VAL A 81 -5.04 -0.93 19.72
C VAL A 81 -4.94 0.31 20.61
N ILE A 82 -4.19 1.33 20.20
CA ILE A 82 -4.12 2.60 20.93
C ILE A 82 -5.49 3.28 20.95
N ALA A 83 -6.23 3.31 19.84
CA ALA A 83 -7.55 3.96 19.82
C ALA A 83 -8.53 3.31 20.80
N LEU A 84 -8.53 1.97 20.86
CA LEU A 84 -9.33 1.18 21.78
C LEU A 84 -8.90 1.38 23.25
N ALA A 85 -7.62 1.62 23.51
CA ALA A 85 -7.10 1.90 24.84
C ALA A 85 -7.42 3.32 25.35
N GLY A 86 -7.87 4.24 24.50
CA GLY A 86 -8.27 5.60 24.88
C GLY A 86 -7.46 6.78 24.30
N PRO A 87 -6.13 6.69 24.06
CA PRO A 87 -5.34 7.83 23.56
C PRO A 87 -5.54 8.07 22.05
N TRP A 88 -6.73 8.53 21.66
CA TRP A 88 -7.11 8.67 20.25
C TRP A 88 -6.16 9.57 19.43
N ARG A 89 -5.59 10.63 20.03
CA ARG A 89 -4.61 11.50 19.34
C ARG A 89 -3.33 10.76 18.95
N ALA A 90 -2.85 9.88 19.83
CA ALA A 90 -1.69 9.04 19.54
C ALA A 90 -2.03 7.98 18.47
N ALA A 91 -3.23 7.40 18.54
CA ALA A 91 -3.71 6.48 17.52
C ALA A 91 -3.78 7.14 16.13
N VAL A 92 -4.32 8.36 16.04
CA VAL A 92 -4.34 9.13 14.79
C VAL A 92 -2.93 9.39 14.29
N ALA A 93 -2.01 9.83 15.16
CA ALA A 93 -0.62 10.08 14.76
C ALA A 93 0.06 8.82 14.18
N VAL A 94 -0.09 7.68 14.83
CA VAL A 94 0.44 6.39 14.34
C VAL A 94 -0.22 5.98 13.02
N GLY A 95 -1.53 6.15 12.90
CA GLY A 95 -2.27 5.89 11.67
C GLY A 95 -1.82 6.78 10.50
N LEU A 96 -1.56 8.06 10.74
CA LEU A 96 -1.01 8.98 9.74
C LEU A 96 0.40 8.57 9.30
N VAL A 97 1.26 8.12 10.24
CA VAL A 97 2.58 7.56 9.89
C VAL A 97 2.41 6.33 9.00
N ALA A 98 1.49 5.44 9.32
CA ALA A 98 1.20 4.25 8.51
C ALA A 98 0.74 4.63 7.08
N LEU A 99 -0.12 5.65 6.94
CA LEU A 99 -0.51 6.17 5.63
C LEU A 99 0.68 6.78 4.87
N GLY A 100 1.57 7.50 5.55
CA GLY A 100 2.84 7.97 4.98
C GLY A 100 3.70 6.84 4.46
N VAL A 101 3.80 5.72 5.20
CA VAL A 101 4.51 4.51 4.76
C VAL A 101 3.86 3.90 3.52
N VAL A 102 2.53 3.83 3.43
CA VAL A 102 1.84 3.38 2.20
C VAL A 102 2.24 4.25 1.01
N LEU A 103 2.21 5.58 1.16
CA LEU A 103 2.50 6.52 0.09
C LEU A 103 3.95 6.39 -0.40
N VAL A 104 4.92 6.43 0.52
CA VAL A 104 6.35 6.30 0.20
C VAL A 104 6.64 4.92 -0.38
N GLY A 105 6.09 3.86 0.22
CA GLY A 105 6.24 2.49 -0.25
C GLY A 105 5.69 2.28 -1.67
N SER A 106 4.53 2.88 -1.97
CA SER A 106 3.92 2.85 -3.30
C SER A 106 4.76 3.62 -4.33
N LEU A 107 5.36 4.74 -3.95
CA LEU A 107 6.28 5.48 -4.81
C LEU A 107 7.53 4.66 -5.12
N VAL A 108 8.16 4.07 -4.09
CA VAL A 108 9.35 3.21 -4.27
C VAL A 108 9.03 2.00 -5.14
N ALA A 109 7.89 1.35 -4.93
CA ALA A 109 7.41 0.26 -5.77
C ALA A 109 7.19 0.71 -7.23
N THR A 110 6.62 1.90 -7.44
CA THR A 110 6.43 2.48 -8.78
C THR A 110 7.75 2.75 -9.48
N LEU A 111 8.74 3.29 -8.76
CA LEU A 111 10.08 3.53 -9.31
C LEU A 111 10.80 2.23 -9.66
N ALA A 112 10.68 1.19 -8.82
CA ALA A 112 11.21 -0.13 -9.12
C ALA A 112 10.55 -0.72 -10.38
N ALA A 113 9.22 -0.62 -10.50
CA ALA A 113 8.49 -1.08 -11.68
C ALA A 113 8.92 -0.34 -12.95
N HIS A 114 9.05 0.99 -12.87
CA HIS A 114 9.45 1.83 -13.99
C HIS A 114 10.85 1.47 -14.51
N ARG A 115 11.81 1.29 -13.61
CA ARG A 115 13.19 0.94 -13.97
C ARG A 115 13.30 -0.45 -14.59
N ALA A 116 12.53 -1.42 -14.09
CA ALA A 116 12.57 -2.78 -14.60
C ALA A 116 11.82 -2.97 -15.94
N ALA A 117 10.87 -2.08 -16.25
CA ALA A 117 10.06 -2.16 -17.46
C ALA A 117 10.77 -1.65 -18.74
N GLY A 118 12.00 -1.12 -18.64
CA GLY A 118 12.81 -0.65 -19.77
C GLY A 118 13.34 0.76 -19.60
#